data_AF-G4Z5R4-F1
#
_entry.id   AF-G4Z5R4-F1
#
_cell.length_a   1.000
_cell.length_b   1.000
_cell.length_c   1.000
_cell.angle_alpha   90.00
_cell.angle_beta   90.00
_cell.angle_gamma   90.00
#
_symmetry.space_group_name_H-M   'P 1'
#
loop_
_entity.id
_entity.type
_entity.pdbx_description
1 polymer ?
#
loop_
_entity_poly.entity_id
_entity_poly.type
_entity_poly.pdbx_seq_one_letter_code
_entity_poly.pdbx_strand_id
1 'polypeptide(L)' 'LILTHLARRRPPKAAHLRDIYAQCRTIADQLQITSWTHHLRHFKKTADKLANLAMDTKRSIQ' A
#
# COMPACT_ATOMS: atom_id res chain seq x y z
N LEU A 1 -2.25 9.51 1.88
CA LEU A 1 -1.73 8.25 1.29
C LEU A 1 -1.20 7.35 2.41
N ILE A 2 -1.44 6.04 2.33
CA ILE A 2 -0.95 5.08 3.33
C ILE A 2 0.59 5.10 3.47
N LEU A 3 1.30 5.39 2.37
CA LEU A 3 2.76 5.57 2.34
C LEU A 3 3.25 6.64 3.33
N THR A 4 2.53 7.77 3.45
CA THR A 4 2.90 8.84 4.39
C THR A 4 2.75 8.41 5.84
N HIS A 5 1.73 7.57 6.13
CA HIS A 5 1.52 6.99 7.45
C HIS A 5 2.62 5.99 7.81
N LEU A 6 3.07 5.18 6.84
CA LEU A 6 4.17 4.24 7.02
C LEU A 6 5.50 4.96 7.21
N ALA A 7 5.80 5.99 6.41
CA ALA A 7 7.00 6.80 6.54
C ALA A 7 7.08 7.51 7.91
N ARG A 8 5.97 8.07 8.38
CA ARG A 8 5.91 8.80 9.66
C ARG A 8 5.66 7.90 10.88
N ARG A 9 5.49 6.58 10.68
CA ARG A 9 5.06 5.63 11.73
C ARG A 9 3.81 6.10 12.50
N ARG A 10 2.86 6.72 11.80
CA ARG A 10 1.61 7.22 12.40
C ARG A 10 0.40 6.49 11.82
N PRO A 11 -0.44 5.84 12.64
CA PRO A 11 -1.60 5.14 12.13
C PRO A 11 -2.61 6.10 11.45
N PRO A 12 -3.38 5.62 10.47
CA PRO A 12 -4.43 6.40 9.85
C PRO A 12 -5.60 6.63 10.82
N LYS A 13 -6.23 7.81 10.72
CA LYS A 13 -7.41 8.16 11.54
C LYS A 13 -8.60 7.28 11.21
N ALA A 14 -8.79 6.97 9.93
CA ALA A 14 -9.86 6.11 9.42
C ALA A 14 -9.72 4.68 9.94
N ALA A 15 -10.75 4.18 10.62
CA ALA A 15 -10.71 2.88 11.30
C ALA A 15 -10.46 1.71 10.34
N HIS A 16 -11.12 1.70 9.17
CA HIS A 16 -10.99 0.64 8.17
C HIS A 16 -9.58 0.52 7.55
N LEU A 17 -8.69 1.51 7.76
CA LEU A 17 -7.31 1.46 7.28
C LEU A 17 -6.31 1.03 8.36
N ARG A 18 -6.74 0.90 9.62
CA ARG A 18 -5.83 0.60 10.75
C ARG A 18 -5.25 -0.81 10.65
N ASP A 19 -6.08 -1.78 10.30
CA ASP A 19 -5.67 -3.18 10.21
C ASP A 19 -4.67 -3.39 9.07
N ILE A 20 -4.99 -2.87 7.87
CA ILE A 20 -4.09 -2.88 6.72
C ILE A 20 -2.78 -2.13 7.05
N TYR A 21 -2.86 -0.97 7.73
CA TYR A 21 -1.67 -0.24 8.16
C TYR A 21 -0.79 -1.07 9.09
N ALA A 22 -1.36 -1.76 10.07
CA ALA A 22 -0.62 -2.58 11.02
C ALA A 22 0.09 -3.75 10.32
N GLN A 23 -0.62 -4.45 9.42
CA GLN A 23 -0.03 -5.53 8.61
C GLN A 23 1.13 -5.02 7.75
N CYS A 24 0.91 -3.92 7.01
CA CYS A 24 1.97 -3.31 6.19
C CYS A 24 3.16 -2.84 7.04
N ARG A 25 2.92 -2.34 8.25
CA ARG A 25 3.98 -1.90 9.17
C ARG A 25 4.84 -3.08 9.63
N THR A 26 4.21 -4.18 10.04
CA THR A 26 4.92 -5.39 10.47
C THR A 26 5.82 -5.93 9.37
N ILE A 27 5.29 -6.06 8.15
CA ILE A 27 6.07 -6.54 6.99
C ILE A 27 7.21 -5.58 6.66
N ALA A 28 6.95 -4.27 6.71
CA ALA A 28 7.99 -3.27 6.45
C ALA A 28 9.11 -3.29 7.50
N ASP A 29 8.78 -3.52 8.77
CA ASP A 29 9.75 -3.68 9.85
C ASP A 29 10.58 -4.96 9.68
N GLN A 30 9.96 -6.07 9.27
CA GLN A 30 10.67 -7.33 8.95
C GLN A 30 11.64 -7.17 7.78
N LEU A 31 11.24 -6.44 6.74
CA LEU A 31 12.07 -6.17 5.55
C LEU A 31 13.03 -4.98 5.73
N GLN A 32 13.06 -4.36 6.92
CA GLN A 32 13.90 -3.20 7.23
C GLN A 32 13.72 -2.03 6.24
N ILE A 33 12.49 -1.79 5.77
CA ILE A 33 12.20 -0.72 4.82
C ILE A 33 12.40 0.65 5.51
N THR A 34 13.34 1.43 4.98
CA THR A 34 13.73 2.74 5.55
C THR A 34 13.10 3.93 4.85
N SER A 35 12.69 3.79 3.58
CA SER A 35 12.15 4.89 2.79
C SER A 35 10.91 4.51 1.99
N TRP A 36 10.01 5.48 1.80
CA TRP A 36 8.78 5.33 1.04
C TRP A 36 8.67 6.46 0.03
N THR A 37 8.56 6.13 -1.25
CA THR A 37 8.45 7.10 -2.33
C THR A 37 7.12 6.93 -3.04
N HIS A 38 6.37 8.02 -3.16
CA HIS A 38 5.16 8.05 -3.97
C HIS A 38 5.57 8.29 -5.43
N HIS A 39 5.27 7.32 -6.30
CA HIS A 39 5.45 7.47 -7.74
C HIS A 39 4.09 7.70 -8.40
N LEU A 40 4.03 8.64 -9.34
CA LEU A 40 2.82 8.89 -10.13
C LEU A 40 2.46 7.64 -10.94
N ARG A 41 1.15 7.40 -11.10
CA ARG A 41 0.58 6.23 -11.80
C ARG A 41 1.18 5.99 -13.19
N HIS A 42 1.53 7.07 -13.90
CA HIS A 42 2.16 6.99 -15.22
C HIS A 42 3.50 6.23 -15.23
N PHE A 43 4.22 6.21 -14.10
CA PHE A 43 5.51 5.52 -13.97
C PHE A 43 5.38 4.08 -13.46
N LYS A 44 4.19 3.65 -13.01
CA LYS A 44 3.93 2.30 -12.49
C LYS A 44 2.88 1.55 -13.33
N LYS A 45 3.01 1.63 -14.66
CA LYS A 45 2.07 1.04 -15.63
C LYS A 45 1.84 -0.46 -15.42
N THR A 46 2.86 -1.21 -15.01
CA THR A 46 2.72 -2.67 -14.78
C THR A 46 1.88 -3.00 -13.56
N ALA A 47 2.15 -2.36 -12.42
CA ALA A 47 1.36 -2.56 -11.21
C ALA A 47 -0.09 -2.13 -11.42
N ASP A 48 -0.29 -1.04 -12.16
CA ASP A 48 -1.62 -0.55 -12.51
C ASP A 48 -2.40 -1.54 -13.40
N LYS A 49 -1.74 -2.07 -14.45
CA LYS A 49 -2.34 -3.08 -15.32
C LYS A 49 -2.73 -4.36 -14.56
N LEU A 50 -1.89 -4.81 -13.63
CA LEU A 50 -2.17 -5.99 -12.82
C LEU A 50 -3.35 -5.75 -11.87
N ALA A 51 -3.43 -4.58 -11.24
CA ALA A 51 -4.57 -4.22 -10.40
C ALA A 51 -5.87 -4.17 -11.22
N ASN A 52 -5.84 -3.53 -12.39
CA ASN A 52 -7.00 -3.48 -13.28
C ASN A 52 -7.41 -4.89 -13.74
N LEU A 53 -6.47 -5.74 -14.16
CA LEU A 53 -6.76 -7.12 -14.54
C LEU A 53 -7.44 -7.91 -13.40
N ALA A 54 -6.96 -7.77 -12.17
CA ALA A 54 -7.57 -8.44 -11.02
C ALA A 54 -9.00 -7.92 -10.73
N MET A 55 -9.23 -6.62 -10.88
CA MET A 55 -10.57 -6.03 -10.75
C MET A 55 -11.52 -6.50 -11.86
N ASP A 56 -11.08 -6.44 -13.11
CA ASP A 56 -11.86 -6.83 -14.29
C ASP A 56 -12.26 -8.32 -14.25
N THR A 57 -11.34 -9.16 -13.77
CA THR A 57 -11.58 -10.60 -13.60
C THR A 57 -12.33 -10.96 -12.32
N LYS A 58 -12.71 -9.98 -11.49
CA LYS A 58 -13.32 -10.16 -10.16
C LYS A 58 -12.50 -11.06 -9.23
N ARG A 59 -11.17 -11.10 -9.45
CA ARG A 59 -10.19 -11.83 -8.63
C ARG A 59 -9.47 -10.91 -7.64
N SER A 60 -9.86 -9.65 -7.55
CA SER A 60 -9.37 -8.74 -6.54
C SER A 60 -9.77 -9.25 -5.15
N ILE A 61 -8.75 -9.58 -4.37
CA ILE A 61 -8.87 -9.92 -2.95
C ILE A 61 -8.29 -8.75 -2.17
N GLN A 62 -9.00 -8.30 -1.14
CA GLN A 62 -8.59 -7.20 -0.27
C GLN A 62 -8.74 -7.61 1.19
#